data_AF-A0A009H3B8-F1
#
_entry.id   AF-A0A009H3B8-F1
#
_cell.length_a   1.000
_cell.length_b   1.000
_cell.length_c   1.000
_cell.angle_alpha   90.00
_cell.angle_beta   90.00
_cell.angle_gamma   90.00
#
_symmetry.space_group_name_H-M   'P 1'
#
loop_
_entity.id
_entity.type
_entity.pdbx_description
1 polymer ?
#
loop_
_entity_poly.entity_id
_entity_poly.type
_entity_poly.pdbx_seq_one_letter_code
_entity_poly.pdbx_strand_id
1 'polypeptide(L)'
;MKSVLCHQAKLQVVDQPKLTPAKGQVLLEVVRCGICGSDLHMQHHCDHMHDLAVRVGFNGLAKSTDPFVLGHEFCGKVLDYGPKTRHKFK
;
A
#
# COMPACT_ATOMS: atom_id res chain seq x y z
N MET A 1 -9.43 10.99 -3.16
CA MET A 1 -9.33 9.71 -3.90
C MET A 1 -9.75 8.60 -2.96
N LYS A 2 -10.38 7.51 -3.41
CA LYS A 2 -10.80 6.44 -2.49
C LYS A 2 -9.70 5.40 -2.30
N SER A 3 -9.58 4.84 -1.10
CA SER A 3 -8.72 3.68 -0.81
C SER A 3 -9.41 2.69 0.12
N VAL A 4 -8.96 1.44 0.11
CA VAL A 4 -9.37 0.42 1.09
C VAL A 4 -8.37 0.45 2.24
N LEU A 5 -8.81 0.95 3.39
CA LEU A 5 -8.04 0.99 4.63
C LEU A 5 -8.35 -0.26 5.47
N CYS A 6 -7.32 -0.91 5.99
CA CYS A 6 -7.41 -1.93 7.01
C CYS A 6 -6.95 -1.36 8.35
N HIS A 7 -7.78 -1.52 9.38
CA HIS A 7 -7.44 -1.17 10.75
C HIS A 7 -8.21 -2.09 11.69
N GLN A 8 -7.51 -2.75 12.62
CA GLN A 8 -8.08 -3.74 13.54
C GLN A 8 -8.95 -4.80 12.82
N ALA A 9 -8.41 -5.39 11.74
CA ALA A 9 -9.07 -6.37 10.86
C ALA A 9 -10.34 -5.90 10.13
N LYS A 10 -10.71 -4.62 10.26
CA LYS A 10 -11.86 -4.03 9.56
C LYS A 10 -11.41 -3.32 8.29
N LEU A 11 -12.12 -3.61 7.20
CA LEU A 11 -11.93 -2.93 5.92
C LEU A 11 -12.92 -1.79 5.77
N GLN A 12 -12.43 -0.63 5.35
CA GLN A 12 -13.26 0.53 5.08
C GLN A 12 -12.81 1.21 3.79
N VAL A 13 -13.77 1.60 2.95
CA VAL A 13 -13.49 2.51 1.84
C VAL A 13 -13.53 3.92 2.38
N VAL A 14 -12.39 4.61 2.32
CA VAL A 14 -12.24 5.98 2.86
C VAL A 14 -11.82 6.94 1.76
N ASP A 15 -12.20 8.21 1.90
CA ASP A 15 -11.63 9.28 1.09
C ASP A 15 -10.27 9.72 1.65
N GLN A 16 -9.29 9.77 0.77
CA GLN A 16 -7.92 10.21 1.00
C GLN A 16 -7.64 11.53 0.26
N PRO A 17 -6.73 12.36 0.77
CA PRO A 17 -6.27 13.54 0.04
C PRO A 17 -5.68 13.13 -1.30
N LYS A 18 -5.69 14.07 -2.26
CA LYS A 18 -4.93 13.86 -3.50
C LYS A 18 -3.43 13.80 -3.16
N LEU A 19 -2.74 12.84 -3.78
CA LEU A 19 -1.31 12.66 -3.60
C LEU A 19 -0.53 13.57 -4.56
N THR A 20 0.57 14.14 -4.08
CA THR A 20 1.57 14.83 -4.90
C THR A 20 2.87 14.03 -4.80
N PRO A 21 3.39 13.46 -5.89
CA PRO A 21 4.58 12.60 -5.82
C PRO A 21 5.83 13.39 -5.42
N ALA A 22 6.56 12.90 -4.41
CA ALA A 22 7.83 13.48 -3.97
C ALA A 22 8.99 13.12 -4.92
N LYS A 23 10.18 13.65 -4.64
CA LYS A 23 11.38 13.39 -5.44
C LYS A 23 11.61 11.87 -5.60
N GLY A 24 11.70 11.40 -6.84
CA GLY A 24 11.93 9.98 -7.16
C GLY A 24 10.69 9.10 -7.12
N GLN A 25 9.50 9.65 -6.84
CA GLN A 25 8.24 8.91 -6.83
C GLN A 25 7.45 9.10 -8.13
N VAL A 26 6.59 8.12 -8.42
CA VAL A 26 5.63 8.14 -9.53
C VAL A 26 4.22 8.03 -8.95
N LEU A 27 3.30 8.85 -9.45
CA LEU A 27 1.89 8.74 -9.13
C LEU A 27 1.17 7.89 -10.17
N LEU A 28 0.48 6.84 -9.71
CA LEU A 28 -0.31 5.97 -10.55
C LEU A 28 -1.81 6.18 -10.34
N GLU A 29 -2.56 6.14 -11.42
CA GLU A 29 -3.98 5.77 -11.41
C GLU A 29 -4.06 4.25 -11.38
N VAL A 30 -4.41 3.67 -10.24
CA VAL A 30 -4.63 2.22 -10.14
C VAL A 30 -5.92 1.86 -10.88
N VAL A 31 -5.79 1.03 -11.93
CA VAL A 31 -6.92 0.61 -12.79
C VAL A 31 -7.46 -0.76 -12.36
N ARG A 32 -6.58 -1.65 -11.88
CA ARG A 32 -6.93 -2.96 -11.32
C ARG A 32 -5.99 -3.30 -10.17
N CYS A 33 -6.51 -4.02 -9.17
CA CYS A 33 -5.75 -4.65 -8.10
C CYS A 33 -6.32 -6.05 -7.84
N GLY A 34 -5.45 -7.05 -7.77
CA GLY A 34 -5.78 -8.37 -7.28
C GLY A 34 -5.94 -8.40 -5.77
N ILE A 35 -6.51 -9.50 -5.26
CA ILE A 35 -6.55 -9.84 -3.85
C ILE A 35 -5.81 -11.15 -3.69
N CYS A 36 -4.74 -11.14 -2.91
CA CYS A 36 -3.92 -12.30 -2.62
C CYS A 36 -4.27 -12.90 -1.25
N GLY A 37 -3.85 -14.15 -0.99
CA GLY A 37 -3.98 -14.75 0.34
C GLY A 37 -3.21 -13.97 1.42
N SER A 38 -2.10 -13.32 1.05
CA SER A 38 -1.35 -12.44 1.94
C SER A 38 -2.14 -11.21 2.39
N ASP A 39 -3.06 -10.68 1.58
CA ASP A 39 -3.96 -9.59 2.01
C ASP A 39 -4.87 -10.06 3.15
N LEU A 40 -5.36 -11.31 3.07
CA LEU A 40 -6.17 -11.93 4.13
C LEU A 40 -5.35 -12.18 5.40
N HIS A 41 -4.09 -12.62 5.27
CA HIS A 41 -3.18 -12.75 6.40
C HIS A 41 -2.89 -11.39 7.05
N MET A 42 -2.69 -10.34 6.27
CA MET A 42 -2.51 -8.98 6.80
C MET A 42 -3.79 -8.46 7.45
N GLN A 43 -4.97 -8.80 6.95
CA GLN A 43 -6.23 -8.40 7.58
C GLN A 43 -6.45 -9.10 8.92
N HIS A 44 -6.36 -10.43 8.95
CA HIS A 44 -6.79 -11.23 10.10
C HIS A 44 -5.66 -11.58 11.08
N HIS A 45 -4.41 -11.56 10.62
CA HIS A 45 -3.23 -12.02 11.38
C HIS A 45 -2.08 -11.01 11.32
N CYS A 46 -2.39 -9.71 11.20
CA CYS A 46 -1.41 -8.62 11.06
C CYS A 46 -0.31 -8.69 12.13
N ASP A 47 -0.67 -8.79 13.41
CA ASP A 47 0.29 -8.77 14.51
C ASP A 47 1.22 -9.98 14.49
N HIS A 48 0.70 -11.16 14.11
CA HIS A 48 1.52 -12.35 13.92
C HIS A 48 2.51 -12.17 12.76
N MET A 49 2.06 -11.62 11.63
CA MET A 49 2.92 -11.32 10.49
C MET A 49 3.99 -10.28 10.85
N HIS A 50 3.64 -9.26 11.64
CA HIS A 50 4.55 -8.25 12.14
C HIS A 50 5.64 -8.87 13.02
N ASP A 51 5.25 -9.69 13.99
CA ASP A 51 6.20 -10.35 14.89
C ASP A 51 7.14 -11.30 14.13
N LEU A 52 6.63 -12.03 13.13
CA LEU A 52 7.46 -12.86 12.24
C LEU A 52 8.45 -12.03 11.44
N ALA A 53 8.00 -10.90 10.87
CA ALA A 53 8.83 -9.99 10.13
C ALA A 53 9.96 -9.40 10.99
N VAL A 54 9.65 -8.95 12.21
CA VAL A 54 10.64 -8.43 13.16
C VAL A 54 11.70 -9.48 13.50
N ARG A 55 11.31 -10.75 13.69
CA ARG A 55 12.25 -11.86 13.98
C ARG A 55 13.27 -12.10 12.88
N VAL A 56 12.94 -11.77 11.63
CA VAL A 56 13.87 -11.86 10.49
C VAL A 56 14.54 -10.53 10.14
N GLY A 57 14.42 -9.53 11.02
CA GLY A 57 15.06 -8.22 10.88
C GLY A 57 14.30 -7.22 10.01
N PHE A 58 13.02 -7.47 9.71
CA PHE A 58 12.17 -6.56 8.94
C PHE A 58 11.18 -5.79 9.83
N ASN A 59 11.44 -4.51 10.05
CA ASN A 59 10.62 -3.65 10.92
C ASN A 59 9.60 -2.78 10.14
N GLY A 60 9.38 -3.07 8.86
CA GLY A 60 8.53 -2.25 7.98
C GLY A 60 7.06 -2.68 7.91
N LEU A 61 6.68 -3.77 8.57
CA LEU A 61 5.31 -4.27 8.53
C LEU A 61 4.44 -3.56 9.57
N ALA A 62 3.21 -3.18 9.20
CA ALA A 62 2.24 -2.57 10.11
C ALA A 62 1.81 -3.54 11.22
N LYS A 63 1.36 -3.01 12.36
CA LYS A 63 0.56 -3.76 13.35
C LYS A 63 -0.93 -3.61 13.06
N SER A 64 -1.77 -4.44 13.69
CA SER A 64 -3.24 -4.34 13.55
C SER A 64 -3.79 -2.99 14.03
N THR A 65 -3.09 -2.32 14.94
CA THR A 65 -3.42 -0.99 15.44
C THR A 65 -2.99 0.14 14.52
N ASP A 66 -2.16 -0.12 13.52
CA ASP A 66 -1.78 0.88 12.54
C ASP A 66 -2.79 0.84 11.38
N PRO A 67 -3.35 1.98 10.95
CA PRO A 67 -4.18 2.00 9.74
C PRO A 67 -3.28 1.91 8.50
N PHE A 68 -3.53 0.94 7.62
CA PHE A 68 -2.77 0.76 6.38
C PHE A 68 -3.66 0.53 5.17
N VAL A 69 -3.23 0.98 3.99
CA VAL A 69 -3.92 0.74 2.73
C VAL A 69 -3.52 -0.63 2.19
N LEU A 70 -4.51 -1.43 1.80
CA LEU A 70 -4.30 -2.75 1.21
C LEU A 70 -4.04 -2.70 -0.30
N GLY A 71 -3.52 -3.81 -0.83
CA GLY A 71 -3.30 -4.03 -2.26
C GLY A 71 -1.82 -3.94 -2.64
N HIS A 72 -1.24 -5.10 -2.96
CA HIS A 72 0.16 -5.21 -3.41
C HIS A 72 0.28 -5.84 -4.81
N GLU A 73 -0.84 -6.13 -5.47
CA GLU A 73 -0.91 -6.74 -6.81
C GLU A 73 -1.70 -5.85 -7.76
N PHE A 74 -1.16 -4.67 -8.10
CA PHE A 74 -1.88 -3.68 -8.90
C PHE A 74 -1.20 -3.33 -10.22
N CYS A 75 -2.02 -2.86 -11.16
CA CYS A 75 -1.56 -2.21 -12.38
C CYS A 75 -2.30 -0.89 -12.58
N GLY A 76 -1.64 0.04 -13.28
CA GLY A 76 -2.14 1.40 -13.40
C GLY A 76 -1.49 2.20 -14.52
N LYS A 77 -2.04 3.38 -14.75
CA LYS A 77 -1.48 4.38 -15.67
C LYS A 77 -0.65 5.37 -14.88
N VAL A 78 0.49 5.80 -15.43
CA VAL A 78 1.26 6.88 -14.82
C VAL A 78 0.52 8.20 -15.04
N LEU A 79 0.18 8.88 -13.94
CA LEU A 79 -0.47 10.19 -13.97
C LEU A 79 0.53 11.33 -13.84
N ASP A 80 1.53 11.18 -12.99
CA ASP A 80 2.50 12.25 -12.71
C ASP A 80 3.82 11.68 -12.18
N TYR A 81 4.86 12.52 -12.25
CA TYR A 81 6.21 12.23 -11.77
C TYR A 81 6.64 13.30 -10.79
N GLY A 82 7.17 12.88 -9.63
CA GLY A 82 7.77 13.83 -8.71
C GLY A 82 9.08 14.41 -9.25
N PRO A 83 9.60 15.49 -8.64
CA PRO A 83 10.82 16.15 -9.13
C PRO A 83 12.01 15.19 -9.28
N LYS A 84 12.82 15.38 -10.33
CA LYS A 84 14.03 14.57 -10.59
C LYS A 84 13.75 13.06 -10.70
N THR A 85 12.52 12.67 -11.05
CA THR A 85 12.17 11.29 -11.41
C THR A 85 12.42 11.07 -12.89
N ARG A 86 12.73 9.85 -13.32
CA ARG A 86 12.97 9.53 -14.73
C ARG A 86 11.64 9.22 -15.43
N HIS A 87 11.30 9.95 -16.50
CA HIS A 87 9.96 9.87 -17.12
C HIS A 87 9.82 8.74 -18.15
N LYS A 88 10.91 8.10 -18.59
CA LYS A 88 10.88 6.97 -19.52
C LYS A 88 12.02 6.00 -19.23
N PHE A 89 11.73 4.71 -19.28
CA PHE A 89 12.73 3.73 -19.71
C PHE A 89 12.90 3.94 -21.23
N LYS A 90 14.12 4.26 -21.66
CA LYS A 90 14.49 4.16 -23.09
C LYS A 90 14.74 2.69 -23.41
#